data_AF-A0A7C1BPU2-F1
#
_entry.id   AF-A0A7C1BPU2-F1
#
_cell.length_a   1.000
_cell.length_b   1.000
_cell.length_c   1.000
_cell.angle_alpha   90.00
_cell.angle_beta   90.00
_cell.angle_gamma   90.00
#
_symmetry.space_group_name_H-M   'P 1'
#
loop_
_entity.id
_entity.type
_entity.pdbx_description
1 polymer ?
#
loop_
_entity_poly.entity_id
_entity_poly.type
_entity_poly.pdbx_seq_one_letter_code
_entity_poly.pdbx_strand_id
1 'polypeptide(L)'
;MRIHDELNNQIESFEKLAQKVTLEIIDNTVFQKASLSQVRGKAEASINELKDLAYRMKENMLTLKPEKHLTIEKVYRSVVEPLDDFGETISKETGEASIPREALEKLRRAVINGSELILLAKNIVADPSRSLTEIMRLKEIAEAKEYISMVSAPEALLTRIRSVLEEVEDLESAISILQSRLEGIRIKVDRIKDALKKIRSPSENLLKNL
;
A
#
# COMPACT_ATOMS: atom_id res chain seq x y z
N MET A 1 -8.40 1.04 -2.71
CA MET A 1 -8.69 -0.31 -3.25
C MET A 1 -8.70 -1.27 -2.08
N ARG A 2 -9.81 -1.99 -1.85
CA ARG A 2 -10.05 -2.75 -0.60
C ARG A 2 -8.89 -3.66 -0.16
N ILE A 3 -8.19 -4.26 -1.11
CA ILE A 3 -7.04 -5.15 -0.87
C ILE A 3 -5.81 -4.40 -0.32
N HIS A 4 -5.59 -3.13 -0.68
CA HIS A 4 -4.49 -2.34 -0.11
C HIS A 4 -4.73 -2.07 1.38
N ASP A 5 -5.95 -1.68 1.74
CA ASP A 5 -6.31 -1.38 3.12
C ASP A 5 -6.26 -2.67 3.96
N GLU A 6 -6.69 -3.79 3.39
CA GLU A 6 -6.60 -5.10 4.03
C GLU A 6 -5.15 -5.53 4.28
N LEU A 7 -4.27 -5.40 3.29
CA LEU A 7 -2.85 -5.73 3.46
C LEU A 7 -2.16 -4.81 4.49
N ASN A 8 -2.49 -3.51 4.50
CA ASN A 8 -1.97 -2.58 5.51
C ASN A 8 -2.42 -2.96 6.93
N ASN A 9 -3.70 -3.29 7.11
CA ASN A 9 -4.21 -3.76 8.41
C ASN A 9 -3.54 -5.07 8.86
N GLN A 10 -3.26 -5.98 7.91
CA GLN A 10 -2.55 -7.22 8.19
C GLN A 10 -1.09 -6.97 8.59
N ILE A 11 -0.39 -6.04 7.91
CA ILE A 11 0.97 -5.61 8.28
C ILE A 11 1.01 -5.11 9.72
N GLU A 12 0.11 -4.19 10.09
CA GLU A 12 0.06 -3.66 11.45
C GLU A 12 -0.26 -4.74 12.49
N SER A 13 -1.19 -5.63 12.17
CA SER A 13 -1.59 -6.71 13.06
C SER A 13 -0.45 -7.71 13.28
N PHE A 14 0.27 -8.06 12.21
CA PHE A 14 1.43 -8.94 12.26
C PHE A 14 2.55 -8.32 13.10
N GLU A 15 2.85 -7.03 12.90
CA GLU A 15 3.87 -6.32 13.66
C GLU A 15 3.55 -6.28 15.16
N LYS A 16 2.31 -5.92 15.52
CA LYS A 16 1.84 -5.89 16.92
C LYS A 16 1.91 -7.28 17.57
N LEU A 17 1.47 -8.32 16.85
CA LEU A 17 1.47 -9.68 17.36
C LEU A 17 2.88 -10.23 17.52
N ALA A 18 3.78 -9.99 16.56
CA ALA A 18 5.18 -10.43 16.64
C ALA A 18 5.90 -9.79 17.84
N GLN A 19 5.66 -8.50 18.09
CA GLN A 19 6.18 -7.80 19.27
C GLN A 19 5.61 -8.39 20.57
N LYS A 20 4.30 -8.61 20.63
CA LYS A 20 3.62 -9.22 21.79
C LYS A 20 4.19 -10.60 22.11
N VAL A 21 4.30 -11.49 21.12
CA VAL A 21 4.85 -12.85 21.29
C VAL A 21 6.29 -12.79 21.81
N THR A 22 7.11 -11.89 21.27
CA THR A 22 8.49 -11.71 21.70
C THR A 22 8.56 -11.29 23.17
N LEU A 23 7.75 -10.30 23.58
CA LEU A 23 7.70 -9.81 24.96
C LEU A 23 7.19 -10.89 25.93
N GLU A 24 6.11 -11.58 25.58
CA GLU A 24 5.54 -12.65 26.40
C GLU A 24 6.54 -13.79 26.64
N ILE A 25 7.32 -14.15 25.62
CA ILE A 25 8.30 -15.24 25.72
C ILE A 25 9.56 -14.80 26.46
N ILE A 26 10.03 -13.56 26.28
CA ILE A 26 11.11 -12.98 27.08
C ILE A 26 10.73 -12.91 28.56
N ASP A 27 9.53 -12.41 28.89
CA ASP A 27 9.07 -12.31 30.27
C ASP A 27 8.97 -13.69 30.95
N ASN A 28 8.50 -14.71 30.24
CA ASN A 28 8.39 -16.06 30.80
C ASN A 28 9.74 -16.76 30.96
N THR A 29 10.72 -16.47 30.08
CA THR A 29 12.06 -17.07 30.15
C THR A 29 12.97 -16.38 31.17
N VAL A 30 12.91 -15.04 31.27
CA VAL A 30 13.76 -14.26 32.19
C VAL A 30 13.29 -14.41 33.64
N PHE A 31 11.99 -14.50 33.88
CA PHE A 31 11.45 -14.54 35.24
C PHE A 31 10.99 -15.92 35.70
N GLN A 32 11.10 -16.98 34.87
CA GLN A 32 10.58 -18.33 35.17
C GLN A 32 9.14 -18.31 35.73
N LYS A 33 8.34 -17.33 35.30
CA LYS A 33 7.03 -17.02 35.92
C LYS A 33 5.93 -18.01 35.55
N ALA A 34 6.13 -18.84 34.53
CA ALA A 34 5.14 -19.75 34.01
C ALA A 34 5.76 -21.11 33.68
N SER A 35 5.01 -22.18 33.97
CA SER A 35 5.36 -23.54 33.57
C SER A 35 5.34 -23.69 32.03
N LEU A 36 6.13 -24.62 31.50
CA LEU A 36 6.22 -24.88 30.06
C LEU A 36 4.85 -25.15 29.41
N SER A 37 3.92 -25.77 30.16
CA SER A 37 2.54 -26.03 29.72
C SER A 37 1.70 -24.75 29.54
N GLN A 38 1.85 -23.78 30.45
CA GLN A 38 1.15 -22.49 30.37
C GLN A 38 1.69 -21.61 29.25
N VAL A 39 3.01 -21.63 29.04
CA VAL A 39 3.63 -20.90 27.94
C VAL A 39 3.25 -21.54 26.61
N ARG A 40 3.22 -22.87 26.53
CA ARG A 40 2.84 -23.62 25.32
C ARG A 40 1.46 -23.26 24.82
N GLY A 41 0.42 -23.31 25.66
CA GLY A 41 -0.95 -23.03 25.21
C GLY A 41 -1.16 -21.59 24.70
N LYS A 42 -0.51 -20.61 25.33
CA LYS A 42 -0.57 -19.20 24.89
C LYS A 42 0.29 -18.94 23.65
N ALA A 43 1.50 -19.49 23.62
CA ALA A 43 2.41 -19.35 22.48
C ALA A 43 1.83 -20.01 21.23
N GLU A 44 1.19 -21.17 21.37
CA GLU A 44 0.59 -21.90 20.25
C GLU A 44 -0.53 -21.10 19.57
N ALA A 45 -1.43 -20.49 20.34
CA ALA A 45 -2.49 -19.64 19.80
C ALA A 45 -1.91 -18.43 19.04
N SER A 46 -0.97 -17.71 19.66
CA SER A 46 -0.35 -16.53 19.05
C SER A 46 0.52 -16.88 17.83
N ILE A 47 1.15 -18.04 17.81
CA ILE A 47 1.95 -18.52 16.68
C ILE A 47 1.07 -18.93 15.51
N ASN A 48 -0.02 -19.64 15.78
CA ASN A 48 -0.99 -19.97 14.73
C ASN A 48 -1.59 -18.69 14.12
N GLU A 49 -1.90 -17.69 14.95
CA GLU A 49 -2.37 -16.40 14.45
C GLU A 49 -1.30 -15.64 13.63
N LEU A 50 -0.02 -15.71 14.01
CA LEU A 50 1.08 -15.18 13.20
C LEU A 50 1.20 -15.87 11.84
N LYS A 51 1.08 -17.20 11.80
CA LYS A 51 1.10 -17.97 10.55
C LYS A 51 -0.08 -17.60 9.65
N ASP A 52 -1.27 -17.49 10.21
CA ASP A 52 -2.47 -17.11 9.47
C ASP A 52 -2.37 -15.68 8.91
N LEU A 53 -1.80 -14.74 9.69
CA LEU A 53 -1.52 -13.39 9.20
C LEU A 53 -0.48 -13.41 8.08
N ALA A 54 0.63 -14.14 8.23
CA ALA A 54 1.65 -14.27 7.19
C ALA A 54 1.07 -14.87 5.90
N TYR A 55 0.20 -15.88 6.01
CA TYR A 55 -0.46 -16.50 4.87
C TYR A 55 -1.40 -15.52 4.16
N ARG A 56 -2.24 -14.79 4.90
CA ARG A 56 -3.13 -13.79 4.29
C ARG A 56 -2.37 -12.64 3.64
N MET A 57 -1.27 -12.19 4.25
CA MET A 57 -0.37 -11.20 3.64
C MET A 57 0.21 -11.73 2.33
N LYS A 58 0.63 -12.99 2.29
CA LYS A 58 1.14 -13.66 1.08
C LYS A 58 0.10 -13.66 -0.04
N GLU A 59 -1.14 -14.09 0.22
CA GLU A 59 -2.22 -14.11 -0.78
C GLU A 59 -2.53 -12.71 -1.32
N ASN A 60 -2.59 -11.70 -0.45
CA ASN A 60 -2.82 -10.31 -0.86
C ASN A 60 -1.66 -9.74 -1.67
N MET A 61 -0.41 -10.02 -1.29
CA MET A 61 0.77 -9.63 -2.06
C MET A 61 0.77 -10.28 -3.46
N LEU A 62 0.41 -11.57 -3.56
CA LEU A 62 0.31 -12.27 -4.84
C LEU A 62 -0.80 -11.69 -5.73
N THR A 63 -1.88 -11.20 -5.13
CA THR A 63 -2.95 -10.51 -5.86
C THR A 63 -2.50 -9.17 -6.40
N LEU A 64 -1.70 -8.41 -5.63
CA LEU A 64 -1.22 -7.08 -6.03
C LEU A 64 -0.01 -7.15 -6.99
N LYS A 65 0.86 -8.14 -6.84
CA LYS A 65 2.14 -8.21 -7.55
C LYS A 65 2.57 -9.67 -7.83
N PRO A 66 1.83 -10.42 -8.66
CA PRO A 66 2.10 -11.83 -8.94
C PRO A 66 3.45 -12.06 -9.62
N GLU A 67 4.01 -11.07 -10.32
CA GLU A 67 5.34 -11.15 -10.94
C GLU A 67 6.46 -11.38 -9.91
N LYS A 68 6.20 -11.12 -8.62
CA LYS A 68 7.11 -11.40 -7.50
C LYS A 68 6.84 -12.73 -6.80
N HIS A 69 6.04 -13.63 -7.39
CA HIS A 69 5.62 -14.90 -6.76
C HIS A 69 6.75 -15.65 -6.05
N LEU A 70 7.86 -15.93 -6.74
CA LEU A 70 8.99 -16.67 -6.15
C LEU A 70 9.63 -15.94 -4.96
N THR A 71 9.68 -14.62 -5.00
CA THR A 71 10.20 -13.80 -3.90
C THR A 71 9.24 -13.80 -2.72
N ILE A 72 7.94 -13.64 -2.99
CA ILE A 72 6.88 -13.63 -1.98
C ILE A 72 6.83 -14.99 -1.27
N GLU A 73 6.85 -16.09 -2.02
CA GLU A 73 6.83 -17.45 -1.46
C GLU A 73 8.05 -17.72 -0.60
N LYS A 74 9.25 -17.35 -1.07
CA LYS A 74 10.50 -17.52 -0.32
C LYS A 74 10.47 -16.77 1.02
N VAL A 75 10.03 -15.52 1.02
CA VAL A 75 9.98 -14.69 2.24
C VAL A 75 8.85 -15.15 3.17
N TYR A 76 7.72 -15.60 2.64
CA TYR A 76 6.68 -16.24 3.45
C TYR A 76 7.19 -17.49 4.16
N ARG A 77 7.86 -18.41 3.43
CA ARG A 77 8.38 -19.66 4.01
C ARG A 77 9.47 -19.40 5.05
N SER A 78 10.31 -18.37 4.85
CA SER A 78 11.32 -18.01 5.86
C SER A 78 10.72 -17.57 7.19
N VAL A 79 9.46 -17.13 7.22
CA VAL A 79 8.73 -16.81 8.46
C VAL A 79 8.05 -18.04 9.05
N VAL A 80 7.36 -18.83 8.22
CA VAL A 80 6.50 -19.92 8.71
C VAL A 80 7.30 -21.16 9.12
N GLU A 81 8.37 -21.52 8.37
CA GLU A 81 9.16 -22.72 8.69
C GLU A 81 9.78 -22.65 10.11
N PRO A 82 10.41 -21.54 10.56
CA PRO A 82 10.91 -21.47 11.93
C PRO A 82 9.81 -21.44 13.00
N LEU A 83 8.59 -20.98 12.67
CA LEU A 83 7.44 -21.03 13.59
C LEU A 83 6.93 -22.47 13.77
N ASP A 84 6.88 -23.25 12.69
CA ASP A 84 6.53 -24.66 12.76
C ASP A 84 7.62 -25.44 13.53
N ASP A 85 8.89 -25.19 13.24
CA ASP A 85 10.02 -25.79 13.97
C ASP A 85 9.97 -25.47 15.48
N PHE A 86 9.58 -24.23 15.84
CA PHE A 86 9.38 -23.83 17.23
C PHE A 86 8.28 -24.68 17.89
N GLY A 87 7.13 -24.78 17.23
CA GLY A 87 5.99 -25.56 17.72
C GLY A 87 6.34 -27.03 17.93
N GLU A 88 7.09 -27.62 16.99
CA GLU A 88 7.60 -28.99 17.12
C GLU A 88 8.58 -29.15 18.30
N THR A 89 9.50 -28.20 18.48
CA THR A 89 10.52 -28.26 19.53
C THR A 89 9.89 -28.20 20.91
N ILE A 90 8.94 -27.29 21.11
CA ILE A 90 8.18 -27.21 22.37
C ILE A 90 7.29 -28.43 22.57
N SER A 91 6.81 -29.05 21.48
CA SER A 91 5.95 -30.23 21.58
C SER A 91 6.68 -31.50 21.97
N LYS A 92 7.95 -31.63 21.55
CA LYS A 92 8.83 -32.77 21.87
C LYS A 92 9.41 -32.70 23.29
N GLU A 93 9.45 -31.51 23.89
CA GLU A 93 9.92 -31.31 25.27
C GLU A 93 8.89 -31.84 26.28
N THR A 94 9.30 -32.80 27.11
CA THR A 94 8.42 -33.52 28.05
C THR A 94 8.65 -33.13 29.51
N GLY A 95 9.65 -32.29 29.79
CA GLY A 95 9.95 -31.79 31.14
C GLY A 95 9.21 -30.50 31.51
N GLU A 96 9.15 -30.21 32.82
CA GLU A 96 8.69 -28.92 33.37
C GLU A 96 9.74 -27.80 33.24
N ALA A 97 10.85 -28.05 32.56
CA ALA A 97 11.95 -27.12 32.40
C ALA A 97 11.57 -25.86 31.59
N SER A 98 12.40 -24.83 31.68
CA SER A 98 12.30 -23.62 30.84
C SER A 98 12.31 -23.96 29.35
N ILE A 99 11.78 -23.06 28.52
CA ILE A 99 11.79 -23.18 27.05
C ILE A 99 13.22 -23.45 26.55
N PRO A 100 13.43 -24.48 25.71
CA PRO A 100 14.75 -24.78 25.15
C PRO A 100 15.33 -23.60 24.39
N ARG A 101 16.64 -23.35 24.56
CA ARG A 101 17.35 -22.28 23.86
C ARG A 101 17.20 -22.38 22.34
N GLU A 102 17.16 -23.61 21.81
CA GLU A 102 16.93 -23.86 20.38
C GLU A 102 15.56 -23.36 19.91
N ALA A 103 14.50 -23.59 20.70
CA ALA A 103 13.17 -23.06 20.38
C ALA A 103 13.20 -21.53 20.34
N LEU A 104 13.82 -20.88 21.34
CA LEU A 104 13.92 -19.42 21.35
C LEU A 104 14.64 -18.85 20.12
N GLU A 105 15.67 -19.54 19.64
CA GLU A 105 16.38 -19.13 18.42
C GLU A 105 15.52 -19.29 17.16
N LYS A 106 14.70 -20.33 17.07
CA LYS A 106 13.72 -20.53 15.98
C LYS A 106 12.68 -19.42 15.94
N LEU A 107 12.12 -19.06 17.11
CA LEU A 107 11.20 -17.92 17.22
C LEU A 107 11.87 -16.60 16.84
N ARG A 108 13.08 -16.34 17.36
CA ARG A 108 13.84 -15.13 17.03
C ARG A 108 14.05 -15.01 15.52
N ARG A 109 14.38 -16.11 14.86
CA ARG A 109 14.54 -16.17 13.39
C ARG A 109 13.23 -15.84 12.67
N ALA A 110 12.10 -16.42 13.09
CA ALA A 110 10.80 -16.09 12.52
C ALA A 110 10.47 -14.59 12.64
N VAL A 111 10.74 -13.97 13.79
CA VAL A 111 10.48 -12.54 14.01
C VAL A 111 11.38 -11.66 13.15
N ILE A 112 12.67 -11.98 13.03
CA ILE A 112 13.60 -11.27 12.15
C ILE A 112 13.12 -11.37 10.70
N ASN A 113 12.81 -12.57 10.23
CA ASN A 113 12.31 -12.81 8.89
C ASN A 113 10.93 -12.14 8.65
N GLY A 114 10.12 -12.01 9.71
CA GLY A 114 8.85 -11.28 9.69
C GLY A 114 9.02 -9.80 9.33
N SER A 115 10.14 -9.18 9.71
CA SER A 115 10.45 -7.82 9.29
C SER A 115 10.70 -7.70 7.78
N GLU A 116 11.33 -8.72 7.18
CA GLU A 116 11.52 -8.79 5.73
C GLU A 116 10.18 -8.96 5.00
N LEU A 117 9.29 -9.79 5.55
CA LEU A 117 7.92 -9.96 5.05
C LEU A 117 7.13 -8.64 5.08
N ILE A 118 7.18 -7.91 6.18
CA ILE A 118 6.56 -6.58 6.32
C ILE A 118 7.13 -5.61 5.28
N LEU A 119 8.46 -5.56 5.14
CA LEU A 119 9.11 -4.66 4.19
C LEU A 119 8.70 -4.97 2.75
N LEU A 120 8.67 -6.26 2.39
CA LEU A 120 8.21 -6.70 1.08
C LEU A 120 6.75 -6.29 0.83
N ALA A 121 5.87 -6.51 1.82
CA ALA A 121 4.48 -6.13 1.73
C ALA A 121 4.29 -4.61 1.55
N LYS A 122 5.00 -3.79 2.33
CA LYS A 122 5.00 -2.32 2.19
C LYS A 122 5.45 -1.88 0.80
N ASN A 123 6.51 -2.51 0.26
CA ASN A 123 6.99 -2.21 -1.09
C ASN A 123 5.97 -2.57 -2.17
N ILE A 124 5.24 -3.68 -2.00
CA ILE A 124 4.18 -4.10 -2.92
C ILE A 124 2.97 -3.17 -2.85
N VAL A 125 2.59 -2.71 -1.65
CA VAL A 125 1.54 -1.69 -1.48
C VAL A 125 1.91 -0.38 -2.16
N ALA A 126 3.18 0.04 -2.08
CA ALA A 126 3.68 1.26 -2.69
C ALA A 126 3.81 1.18 -4.22
N ASP A 127 4.14 0.01 -4.75
CA ASP A 127 4.28 -0.25 -6.18
C ASP A 127 3.56 -1.55 -6.57
N PRO A 128 2.22 -1.54 -6.69
CA PRO A 128 1.47 -2.68 -7.18
C PRO A 128 1.71 -2.89 -8.69
N SER A 129 1.33 -4.06 -9.20
CA SER A 129 1.41 -4.34 -10.64
C SER A 129 0.51 -3.38 -11.42
N ARG A 130 1.09 -2.60 -12.33
CA ARG A 130 0.36 -1.60 -13.13
C ARG A 130 -0.76 -2.23 -13.95
N SER A 131 -0.44 -3.33 -14.64
CA SER A 131 -1.40 -4.02 -15.51
C SER A 131 -2.56 -4.61 -14.72
N LEU A 132 -2.29 -5.20 -13.54
CA LEU A 132 -3.38 -5.70 -12.69
C LEU A 132 -4.21 -4.57 -12.08
N THR A 133 -3.57 -3.48 -11.66
CA THR A 133 -4.28 -2.31 -11.13
C THR A 133 -5.28 -1.79 -12.17
N GLU A 134 -4.88 -1.74 -13.44
CA GLU A 134 -5.78 -1.34 -14.52
C GLU A 134 -6.88 -2.37 -14.79
N ILE A 135 -6.56 -3.67 -14.80
CA ILE A 135 -7.56 -4.74 -14.95
C ILE A 135 -8.61 -4.68 -13.83
N MET A 136 -8.18 -4.47 -12.59
CA MET A 136 -9.07 -4.36 -11.43
C MET A 136 -9.96 -3.12 -11.53
N ARG A 137 -9.40 -1.97 -11.93
CA ARG A 137 -10.18 -0.75 -12.18
C ARG A 137 -11.22 -0.96 -13.28
N LEU A 138 -10.83 -1.57 -14.39
CA LEU A 138 -11.75 -1.85 -15.50
C LEU A 138 -12.87 -2.80 -15.08
N LYS A 139 -12.56 -3.80 -14.24
CA LYS A 139 -13.55 -4.70 -13.64
C LYS A 139 -14.53 -3.94 -12.76
N GLU A 140 -14.06 -3.08 -11.85
CA GLU A 140 -14.92 -2.25 -10.99
C GLU A 140 -15.85 -1.35 -11.84
N ILE A 141 -15.33 -0.75 -12.92
CA ILE A 141 -16.14 0.04 -13.86
C ILE A 141 -17.17 -0.83 -14.58
N ALA A 142 -16.80 -2.03 -15.01
CA ALA A 142 -17.70 -2.96 -15.68
C ALA A 142 -18.82 -3.43 -14.74
N GLU A 143 -18.50 -3.78 -13.50
CA GLU A 143 -19.48 -4.16 -12.46
C GLU A 143 -20.42 -2.99 -12.14
N ALA A 144 -19.89 -1.77 -11.99
CA ALA A 144 -20.71 -0.58 -11.80
C ALA A 144 -21.64 -0.33 -12.99
N LYS A 145 -21.15 -0.52 -14.23
CA LYS A 145 -21.95 -0.38 -15.45
C LYS A 145 -23.04 -1.45 -15.54
N GLU A 146 -22.75 -2.69 -15.19
CA GLU A 146 -23.71 -3.78 -15.15
C GLU A 146 -24.80 -3.51 -14.10
N TYR A 147 -24.40 -3.06 -12.90
CA TYR A 147 -25.33 -2.64 -11.86
C TYR A 147 -26.25 -1.51 -12.33
N ILE A 148 -25.71 -0.47 -12.96
CA ILE A 148 -26.49 0.64 -13.55
C ILE A 148 -27.40 0.15 -14.68
N SER A 149 -27.03 -0.91 -15.40
CA SER A 149 -27.84 -1.48 -16.48
C SER A 149 -28.96 -2.40 -15.97
N MET A 150 -28.75 -3.07 -14.82
CA MET A 150 -29.74 -3.95 -14.19
C MET A 150 -30.76 -3.20 -13.34
N VAL A 151 -30.35 -2.11 -12.70
CA VAL A 151 -31.29 -1.18 -12.06
C VAL A 151 -31.85 -0.31 -13.18
N SER A 152 -33.11 -0.54 -13.60
CA SER A 152 -33.84 0.40 -14.43
C SER A 152 -33.83 1.76 -13.71
N ALA A 153 -32.90 2.62 -14.08
CA ALA A 153 -32.68 3.89 -13.40
C ALA A 153 -33.95 4.73 -13.60
N PRO A 154 -34.59 5.23 -12.53
CA PRO A 154 -35.73 6.13 -12.67
C PRO A 154 -35.36 7.27 -13.63
N GLU A 155 -36.22 7.62 -14.59
CA GLU A 155 -35.96 8.66 -15.60
C GLU A 155 -35.38 9.96 -15.02
N ALA A 156 -35.68 10.27 -13.77
CA ALA A 156 -35.11 11.39 -13.03
C ALA A 156 -33.57 11.33 -12.87
N LEU A 157 -32.99 10.14 -12.65
CA LEU A 157 -31.53 9.95 -12.56
C LEU A 157 -30.88 10.09 -13.93
N LEU A 158 -31.46 9.52 -14.99
CA LEU A 158 -30.97 9.69 -16.36
C LEU A 158 -30.97 11.16 -16.78
N THR A 159 -32.03 11.88 -16.42
CA THR A 159 -32.13 13.33 -16.66
C THR A 159 -31.06 14.11 -15.90
N ARG A 160 -30.78 13.73 -14.64
CA ARG A 160 -29.72 14.35 -13.84
C ARG A 160 -28.33 14.11 -14.43
N ILE A 161 -28.04 12.88 -14.86
CA ILE A 161 -26.77 12.53 -15.51
C ILE A 161 -26.59 13.34 -16.80
N ARG A 162 -27.63 13.45 -17.62
CA ARG A 162 -27.57 14.26 -18.85
C ARG A 162 -27.31 15.74 -18.57
N SER A 163 -27.98 16.32 -17.58
CA SER A 163 -27.76 17.70 -17.14
C SER A 163 -26.31 17.94 -16.70
N VAL A 164 -25.71 17.01 -15.96
CA VAL A 164 -24.32 17.14 -15.52
C VAL A 164 -23.35 17.02 -16.69
N LEU A 165 -23.64 16.16 -17.68
CA LEU A 165 -22.82 16.07 -18.89
C LEU A 165 -22.85 17.36 -19.72
N GLU A 166 -24.03 17.97 -19.88
CA GLU A 166 -24.20 19.27 -20.56
C GLU A 166 -23.41 20.37 -19.83
N GLU A 167 -23.45 20.42 -18.49
CA GLU A 167 -22.65 21.36 -17.70
C GLU A 167 -21.13 21.17 -17.87
N VAL A 168 -20.66 19.92 -18.04
CA VAL A 168 -19.25 19.62 -18.30
C VAL A 168 -18.83 20.13 -19.68
N GLU A 169 -19.63 19.91 -20.72
CA GLU A 169 -19.35 20.40 -22.07
C GLU A 169 -19.29 21.94 -22.14
N ASP A 170 -20.18 22.61 -21.40
CA ASP A 170 -20.17 24.07 -21.26
C ASP A 170 -18.90 24.56 -20.55
N LEU A 171 -18.46 23.87 -19.50
CA LEU A 171 -17.22 24.19 -18.79
C LEU A 171 -15.98 23.99 -19.66
N GLU A 172 -15.91 22.90 -20.42
CA GLU A 172 -14.81 22.65 -21.37
C GLU A 172 -14.74 23.76 -22.43
N SER A 173 -15.89 24.17 -22.96
CA SER A 173 -15.99 25.28 -23.90
C SER A 173 -15.51 26.61 -23.28
N ALA A 174 -15.91 26.89 -22.04
CA ALA A 174 -15.47 28.09 -21.32
C ALA A 174 -13.95 28.10 -21.07
N ILE A 175 -13.37 26.95 -20.70
CA ILE A 175 -11.92 26.80 -20.52
C ILE A 175 -11.18 27.08 -21.83
N SER A 176 -11.66 26.54 -22.95
CA SER A 176 -11.05 26.76 -24.26
C SER A 176 -11.02 28.25 -24.64
N ILE A 177 -12.13 28.97 -24.39
CA ILE A 177 -12.23 30.41 -24.61
C ILE A 177 -11.24 31.17 -23.71
N LEU A 178 -11.14 30.82 -22.43
CA LEU A 178 -10.22 31.44 -21.50
C LEU A 178 -8.76 31.24 -21.90
N GLN A 179 -8.39 30.03 -22.33
CA GLN A 179 -7.05 29.72 -22.85
C GLN A 179 -6.71 30.60 -24.06
N SER A 180 -7.62 30.73 -25.02
CA SER A 180 -7.44 31.60 -26.19
C SER A 180 -7.23 33.07 -25.80
N ARG A 181 -8.04 33.58 -24.86
CA ARG A 181 -7.91 34.96 -24.37
C ARG A 181 -6.59 35.21 -23.66
N LEU A 182 -6.14 34.26 -22.83
CA LEU A 182 -4.86 34.34 -22.13
C LEU A 182 -3.69 34.40 -23.11
N GLU A 183 -3.72 33.58 -24.17
CA GLU A 183 -2.69 33.62 -25.22
C GLU A 183 -2.69 34.98 -25.94
N GLY A 184 -3.87 35.53 -26.24
CA GLY A 184 -3.99 36.88 -26.79
C GLY A 184 -3.39 37.97 -25.89
N ILE A 185 -3.56 37.86 -24.57
CA ILE A 185 -2.94 38.78 -23.59
C ILE A 185 -1.42 38.61 -23.60
N ARG A 186 -0.92 37.36 -23.59
CA ARG A 186 0.51 37.06 -23.62
C ARG A 186 1.18 37.71 -24.84
N ILE A 187 0.61 37.55 -26.03
CA ILE A 187 1.10 38.17 -27.26
C ILE A 187 1.16 39.70 -27.14
N LYS A 188 0.14 40.34 -26.53
CA LYS A 188 0.14 41.80 -26.31
C LYS A 188 1.26 42.22 -25.35
N VAL A 189 1.47 41.48 -24.26
CA VAL A 189 2.56 41.74 -23.31
C VAL A 189 3.91 41.65 -24.00
N ASP A 190 4.14 40.64 -24.84
CA ASP A 190 5.40 40.47 -25.57
C ASP A 190 5.65 41.63 -26.55
N ARG A 191 4.61 42.06 -27.28
CA ARG A 191 4.69 43.25 -28.15
C ARG A 191 5.03 44.52 -27.37
N ILE A 192 4.44 44.71 -26.19
CA ILE A 192 4.74 45.87 -25.32
C ILE A 192 6.20 45.78 -24.84
N LYS A 193 6.66 44.61 -24.40
CA LYS A 193 8.06 44.41 -23.99
C LYS A 193 9.03 44.73 -25.13
N ASP A 194 8.73 44.30 -26.36
CA ASP A 194 9.57 44.59 -27.52
C ASP A 194 9.56 46.08 -27.90
N ALA A 195 8.41 46.75 -27.81
CA ALA A 195 8.32 48.19 -28.02
C ALA A 195 9.14 48.96 -26.95
N LEU A 196 9.06 48.56 -25.69
CA LEU A 196 9.86 49.16 -24.61
C LEU A 196 11.37 48.94 -24.82
N LYS A 197 11.79 47.76 -25.28
CA LYS A 197 13.20 47.51 -25.67
C LYS A 197 13.65 48.46 -26.77
N LYS A 198 12.82 48.68 -27.80
CA LYS A 198 13.08 49.60 -28.92
C LYS A 198 13.11 51.07 -28.52
N ILE A 199 12.42 51.48 -27.44
CA ILE A 199 12.49 52.84 -26.90
C ILE A 199 13.74 53.04 -26.04
N ARG A 200 14.25 51.97 -25.41
CA ARG A 200 15.49 51.99 -24.63
C ARG A 200 16.76 52.01 -25.49
N SER A 201 16.71 51.51 -26.73
CA SER A 201 17.88 51.51 -27.64
C SER A 201 18.29 52.90 -28.18
N PRO A 202 17.37 53.83 -28.52
CA PRO A 202 17.70 55.18 -28.95
C PRO A 202 18.44 56.02 -27.90
N SER A 203 18.23 55.78 -26.60
CA SER A 203 18.92 56.56 -25.56
C SER A 203 20.39 56.18 -25.39
N GLU A 204 20.81 54.98 -25.80
CA GLU A 204 22.23 54.57 -25.75
C GLU A 204 23.05 55.10 -26.95
N ASN A 205 22.40 55.48 -28.06
CA ASN A 205 23.09 56.07 -29.21
C ASN A 205 23.22 57.60 -29.15
N LEU A 206 22.43 58.28 -28.30
CA LEU A 206 22.55 59.73 -28.08
C LEU A 206 23.60 60.10 -27.02
N LEU A 207 24.08 59.14 -26.21
CA LEU A 207 25.15 59.35 -25.23
C LEU A 207 26.55 58.98 -25.74
N LYS A 208 26.69 58.56 -27.01
CA LYS A 208 27.99 58.28 -27.65
C LYS A 208 28.46 59.37 -28.61
N ASN A 209 27.66 60.42 -28.84
CA ASN A 209 27.97 61.52 -29.77
C ASN A 209 27.96 62.91 -29.09
N LEU A 210 28.15 62.95 -27.77
CA LEU A 210 28.51 64.15 -26.99
C LEU A 210 29.85 63.87 -26.30
#